data_AF-A0A2X2VLG5-F1
#
_entry.id   AF-A0A2X2VLG5-F1
#
_cell.length_a   1.000
_cell.length_b   1.000
_cell.length_c   1.000
_cell.angle_alpha   90.00
_cell.angle_beta   90.00
_cell.angle_gamma   90.00
#
_symmetry.space_group_name_H-M   'P 1'
#
loop_
_entity.id
_entity.type
_entity.pdbx_description
1 polymer ?
#
loop_
_entity_poly.entity_id
_entity_poly.type
_entity_poly.pdbx_seq_one_letter_code
_entity_poly.pdbx_strand_id
1 'polypeptide(L)' 'MNRPVIGIVTKSDLADSSRISCVENWLIQAGAQKIFVTSALMKSGIDEMFVFLSAKEPLCLTK' A
#
# COMPACT_ATOMS: atom_id res chain seq x y z
N MET A 1 -7.76 -12.67 15.05
CA MET A 1 -7.27 -12.15 13.76
C MET A 1 -7.41 -10.64 13.77
N ASN A 2 -6.50 -9.89 14.43
CA ASN A 2 -6.71 -8.46 14.75
C ASN A 2 -5.51 -7.57 14.38
N ARG A 3 -4.63 -8.02 13.49
CA ARG A 3 -3.51 -7.19 13.05
C ARG A 3 -3.98 -6.24 11.95
N PRO A 4 -3.66 -4.93 12.01
CA PRO A 4 -3.95 -4.02 10.91
C PRO A 4 -3.33 -4.52 9.59
N VAL A 5 -4.09 -4.46 8.50
CA VAL A 5 -3.67 -4.89 7.16
C VAL A 5 -3.68 -3.69 6.22
N ILE A 6 -2.65 -3.60 5.39
CA ILE A 6 -2.58 -2.68 4.25
C ILE A 6 -2.45 -3.46 2.94
N GLY A 7 -2.94 -2.89 1.85
CA GLY A 7 -2.79 -3.42 0.50
C GLY A 7 -1.73 -2.65 -0.26
N ILE A 8 -0.94 -3.34 -1.07
CA ILE A 8 0.06 -2.71 -1.95
C ILE A 8 -0.09 -3.30 -3.35
N VAL A 9 -0.37 -2.45 -4.32
CA VAL A 9 -0.40 -2.79 -5.75
C VAL A 9 0.91 -2.31 -6.36
N THR A 10 1.79 -3.24 -6.72
CA THR A 10 3.10 -2.91 -7.32
C THR A 10 3.05 -2.97 -8.85
N LYS A 11 4.00 -2.29 -9.52
CA LYS A 11 4.12 -2.26 -10.99
C LYS A 11 2.90 -1.63 -11.67
N SER A 12 2.34 -0.59 -11.07
CA SER A 12 1.17 0.11 -11.60
C SER A 12 1.39 0.70 -13.00
N ASP A 13 2.64 0.92 -13.40
CA ASP A 13 3.03 1.34 -14.74
C ASP A 13 2.69 0.33 -15.85
N LEU A 14 2.45 -0.94 -15.52
CA LEU A 14 2.11 -2.00 -16.49
C LEU A 14 0.61 -2.26 -16.64
N ALA A 15 -0.23 -1.60 -15.83
CA ALA A 15 -1.66 -1.85 -15.79
C ALA A 15 -2.46 -0.57 -16.05
N ASP A 16 -3.58 -0.71 -16.74
CA ASP A 16 -4.55 0.38 -16.88
C ASP A 16 -5.31 0.62 -15.56
N SER A 17 -5.96 1.78 -15.48
CA SER A 17 -6.71 2.20 -14.30
C SER A 17 -7.85 1.25 -13.92
N SER A 18 -8.51 0.60 -14.89
CA SER A 18 -9.62 -0.31 -14.60
C SER A 18 -9.14 -1.58 -13.88
N ARG A 19 -8.00 -2.11 -14.29
CA ARG A 19 -7.36 -3.26 -13.63
C ARG A 19 -6.86 -2.91 -12.24
N ILE A 20 -6.27 -1.72 -12.08
CA ILE A 20 -5.83 -1.23 -10.77
C ILE A 20 -7.03 -1.12 -9.83
N SER A 21 -8.12 -0.45 -10.24
CA SER A 21 -9.33 -0.31 -9.41
C SER A 21 -9.99 -1.65 -9.04
N CYS A 22 -9.94 -2.63 -9.95
CA CYS A 22 -10.44 -3.97 -9.66
C CYS A 22 -9.64 -4.65 -8.53
N VAL A 23 -8.31 -4.58 -8.61
CA VAL A 23 -7.41 -5.15 -7.58
C VAL A 23 -7.53 -4.39 -6.26
N GLU A 24 -7.68 -3.07 -6.30
CA GLU A 24 -7.95 -2.27 -5.09
C GLU A 24 -9.20 -2.76 -4.37
N ASN A 25 -10.30 -2.98 -5.10
CA ASN A 25 -11.53 -3.51 -4.52
C ASN A 25 -11.37 -4.92 -3.92
N TRP A 26 -10.54 -5.78 -4.53
CA TRP A 26 -10.22 -7.09 -3.95
C TRP A 26 -9.43 -6.97 -2.64
N LEU A 27 -8.46 -6.04 -2.58
CA LEU A 27 -7.68 -5.80 -1.37
C LEU A 27 -8.56 -5.24 -0.24
N ILE A 28 -9.52 -4.35 -0.55
CA ILE A 28 -10.51 -3.87 0.42
C ILE A 28 -11.34 -5.05 0.96
N GLN A 29 -11.85 -5.92 0.09
CA GLN A 29 -12.62 -7.09 0.49
C GLN A 29 -11.81 -8.09 1.31
N ALA A 30 -10.49 -8.17 1.08
CA ALA A 30 -9.56 -8.97 1.87
C ALA A 30 -9.22 -8.34 3.24
N GLY A 31 -9.75 -7.15 3.55
CA GLY A 31 -9.58 -6.47 4.84
C GLY A 31 -8.45 -5.43 4.87
N ALA A 32 -7.90 -5.03 3.73
CA ALA A 32 -6.96 -3.92 3.67
C ALA A 32 -7.66 -2.59 4.01
N GLN A 33 -7.14 -1.88 4.99
CA GLN A 33 -7.72 -0.61 5.47
C GLN A 33 -7.18 0.60 4.71
N LYS A 34 -6.00 0.46 4.11
CA LYS A 34 -5.33 1.47 3.29
C LYS A 34 -4.62 0.74 2.16
N ILE A 35 -4.72 1.30 0.96
CA ILE A 35 -4.07 0.76 -0.23
C ILE A 35 -3.08 1.77 -0.77
N PHE A 36 -1.92 1.27 -1.21
CA PHE A 36 -0.90 2.03 -1.91
C PHE A 36 -0.71 1.45 -3.30
N VAL A 37 -0.85 2.28 -4.32
CA VAL A 37 -0.56 1.92 -5.71
C VAL A 37 0.82 2.46 -6.04
N THR A 38 1.75 1.57 -6.38
CA THR A 38 3.16 1.92 -6.53
C THR A 38 3.76 1.44 -7.84
N SER A 39 4.71 2.21 -8.34
CA SER A 39 5.63 1.79 -9.38
C SER A 39 7.05 2.10 -8.95
N ALA A 40 7.87 1.07 -8.80
CA ALA A 40 9.29 1.24 -8.53
C ALA A 40 10.02 1.86 -9.75
N LEU A 41 9.55 1.56 -10.97
CA LEU A 41 10.10 2.11 -12.21
C LEU A 41 9.84 3.62 -12.31
N MET A 42 8.58 4.03 -12.07
CA MET A 42 8.16 5.42 -12.15
C MET A 42 8.41 6.20 -10.85
N LYS A 43 8.89 5.52 -9.80
CA LYS A 43 9.07 6.06 -8.43
C LYS A 43 7.79 6.71 -7.89
N SER A 44 6.62 6.16 -8.23
CA SER A 44 5.31 6.69 -7.80
C SER A 44 4.74 5.89 -6.64
N GLY A 45 4.06 6.57 -5.71
CA GLY A 45 3.40 5.97 -4.55
C GLY A 45 4.33 5.41 -3.46
N ILE A 46 5.64 5.37 -3.71
CA ILE A 46 6.65 4.85 -2.77
C ILE A 46 6.80 5.77 -1.55
N ASP A 47 6.92 7.08 -1.76
CA ASP A 47 7.12 8.04 -0.67
C ASP A 47 5.90 8.10 0.27
N GLU A 48 4.68 8.12 -0.28
CA GLU A 48 3.44 8.09 0.53
C GLU A 48 3.37 6.81 1.39
N MET A 49 3.74 5.67 0.80
CA MET A 49 3.80 4.39 1.51
C MET A 49 4.82 4.43 2.65
N PHE A 50 6.03 4.94 2.40
CA PHE A 50 7.06 5.05 3.43
C PHE A 50 6.63 5.99 4.55
N VAL A 51 6.08 7.16 4.24
CA VAL A 51 5.56 8.10 5.23
C VAL A 51 4.51 7.45 6.12
N PHE A 52 3.58 6.68 5.54
CA PHE A 52 2.56 5.97 6.31
C PHE A 52 3.15 4.91 7.25
N LEU A 53 4.14 4.13 6.77
CA LEU A 53 4.78 3.09 7.57
C LEU A 53 5.60 3.69 8.71
N SER A 54 6.37 4.75 8.44
CA SER A 54 7.19 5.44 9.43
C SER A 54 6.34 6.17 10.47
N ALA A 55 5.16 6.68 10.11
CA ALA A 55 4.23 7.31 11.05
C ALA A 55 3.67 6.32 12.10
N LYS A 56 3.81 5.00 11.88
CA LYS A 56 3.31 3.95 12.78
C LYS A 56 4.40 3.24 13.58
N GLU A 57 5.67 3.63 13.49
CA GLU A 57 6.66 3.13 14.43
C GLU A 57 6.33 3.64 15.83
N PRO A 58 6.00 2.77 16.81
CA PRO A 58 5.93 3.22 18.18
C PRO A 58 7.36 3.57 18.62
N LEU A 59 7.50 4.69 19.33
CA LEU A 59 8.73 5.20 19.97
C LEU A 59 9.48 4.21 20.88
N CYS A 60 9.06 2.95 20.97
CA CYS A 60 9.60 1.93 21.88
C CYS A 60 10.52 0.90 21.20
N LEU A 61 10.95 1.11 19.96
CA LEU A 61 11.98 0.29 19.29
C LEU A 61 13.33 1.01 19.13
N THR A 62 13.66 1.92 20.05
CA THR A 62 15.06 2.25 20.35
C THR A 62 15.72 1.07 21.06
N LYS A 63 16.55 0.33 20.33
CA LYS A 63 17.61 -0.51 20.91
C LYS A 63 18.94 0.21 20.76
#